data_AF-A0A0A0A8L2-F1
#
_entry.id   AF-A0A0A0A8L2-F1
#
_cell.length_a   1.000
_cell.length_b   1.000
_cell.length_c   1.000
_cell.angle_alpha   90.00
_cell.angle_beta   90.00
_cell.angle_gamma   90.00
#
_symmetry.space_group_name_H-M   'P 1'
#
loop_
_entity.id
_entity.type
_entity.pdbx_description
1 polymer ?
#
loop_
_entity_poly.entity_id
_entity_poly.type
_entity_poly.pdbx_seq_one_letter_code
_entity_poly.pdbx_strand_id
1 'polypeptide(L)'
;GHMDAMVLQVRRSIAFLVKRYSGIRGIYLCGHSAGAHLAAMVLSTDWTEYGVTPDIKGAVLVSGVYDLEPILHTYVNDALYMSREVAQRNSPMLCITPAAPAAAACEVLVAVAQHDSPEFRRQSQEYGQALRAAGWSVTLLDLAGVDHFDIIEKLSEESY
;
A
#
# COMPACT_ATOMS: atom_id res chain seq x y z
N GLY A 1 4.52 7.99 16.65
CA GLY A 1 5.83 7.92 15.97
C GLY A 1 5.76 8.67 14.66
N HIS A 2 6.86 8.81 13.92
CA HIS A 2 6.84 9.52 12.63
C HIS A 2 5.87 8.89 11.61
N MET A 3 5.61 7.59 11.73
CA MET A 3 4.69 6.84 10.86
C MET A 3 3.26 7.40 10.84
N ASP A 4 2.71 7.77 12.01
CA ASP A 4 1.35 8.33 12.09
C ASP A 4 1.23 9.62 11.29
N ALA A 5 2.26 10.48 11.39
CA ALA A 5 2.31 11.74 10.68
C ALA A 5 2.39 11.53 9.17
N MET A 6 3.20 10.56 8.71
CA MET A 6 3.33 10.24 7.28
C MET A 6 2.01 9.72 6.71
N VAL A 7 1.38 8.73 7.37
CA VAL A 7 0.07 8.20 6.93
C VAL A 7 -0.98 9.30 6.92
N LEU A 8 -1.04 10.14 7.95
CA LEU A 8 -1.98 11.27 8.02
C LEU A 8 -1.73 12.28 6.88
N GLN A 9 -0.48 12.61 6.58
CA GLN A 9 -0.13 13.54 5.51
C GLN A 9 -0.56 13.00 4.15
N VAL A 10 -0.32 11.72 3.85
CA VAL A 10 -0.75 11.10 2.58
C VAL A 10 -2.27 11.12 2.45
N ARG A 11 -3.01 10.74 3.50
CA ARG A 11 -4.48 10.80 3.51
C ARG A 11 -5.00 12.22 3.25
N ARG A 12 -4.42 13.22 3.93
CA ARG A 12 -4.77 14.64 3.73
C ARG A 12 -4.47 15.11 2.32
N SER A 13 -3.36 14.67 1.73
CA SER A 13 -3.00 14.99 0.34
C SER A 13 -4.04 14.47 -0.65
N ILE A 14 -4.50 13.21 -0.50
CA ILE A 14 -5.56 12.66 -1.36
C ILE A 14 -6.87 13.44 -1.17
N ALA A 15 -7.27 13.69 0.08
CA ALA A 15 -8.48 14.48 0.36
C ALA A 15 -8.41 15.89 -0.23
N PHE A 16 -7.24 16.53 -0.18
CA PHE A 16 -6.99 17.82 -0.82
C PHE A 16 -7.16 17.74 -2.34
N LEU A 17 -6.55 16.73 -3.00
CA LEU A 17 -6.64 16.56 -4.45
C LEU A 17 -8.09 16.35 -4.91
N VAL A 18 -8.85 15.50 -4.22
CA VAL A 18 -10.26 15.25 -4.53
C VAL A 18 -11.09 16.53 -4.43
N LYS A 19 -10.87 17.34 -3.38
CA LYS A 19 -11.59 18.62 -3.21
C LYS A 19 -11.15 19.67 -4.23
N ARG A 20 -9.85 19.72 -4.55
CA ARG A 20 -9.27 20.75 -5.41
C ARG A 20 -9.56 20.52 -6.89
N TYR A 21 -9.68 19.26 -7.31
CA TYR A 21 -9.83 18.84 -8.69
C TYR A 21 -11.10 18.01 -8.87
N SER A 22 -12.27 18.63 -8.74
CA SER A 22 -13.57 17.95 -8.86
C SER A 22 -13.86 17.30 -10.22
N GLY A 23 -13.05 17.59 -11.25
CA GLY A 23 -13.16 17.01 -12.59
C GLY A 23 -12.34 15.74 -12.82
N ILE A 24 -11.59 15.23 -11.82
CA ILE A 24 -10.85 13.97 -11.99
C ILE A 24 -11.82 12.80 -12.14
N ARG A 25 -11.48 11.85 -13.03
CA ARG A 25 -12.32 10.69 -13.34
C ARG A 25 -11.98 9.44 -12.50
N GLY A 26 -11.07 9.61 -11.54
CA GLY A 26 -10.59 8.55 -10.69
C GLY A 26 -9.13 8.74 -10.29
N ILE A 27 -8.69 7.93 -9.34
CA ILE A 27 -7.34 7.92 -8.80
C ILE A 27 -6.79 6.50 -8.91
N TYR A 28 -5.57 6.37 -9.41
CA TYR A 28 -4.78 5.15 -9.28
C TYR A 28 -3.67 5.40 -8.28
N LEU A 29 -3.50 4.45 -7.36
CA LEU A 29 -2.41 4.48 -6.40
C LEU A 29 -1.27 3.63 -6.92
N CYS A 30 -0.04 4.13 -6.85
CA CYS A 30 1.15 3.34 -7.13
C CYS A 30 2.16 3.62 -6.03
N GLY A 31 2.75 2.57 -5.48
CA GLY A 31 3.73 2.70 -4.43
C GLY A 31 4.73 1.56 -4.48
N HIS A 32 5.98 1.88 -4.16
CA HIS A 32 7.08 0.95 -4.01
C HIS A 32 7.57 0.94 -2.58
N SER A 33 7.83 -0.23 -1.99
CA SER A 33 8.38 -0.36 -0.65
C SER A 33 7.56 0.39 0.40
N ALA A 34 8.15 1.36 1.10
CA ALA A 34 7.43 2.24 2.04
C ALA A 34 6.28 3.04 1.35
N GLY A 35 6.39 3.34 0.06
CA GLY A 35 5.29 3.93 -0.72
C GLY A 35 4.13 2.95 -0.93
N ALA A 36 4.40 1.66 -1.12
CA ALA A 36 3.36 0.63 -1.23
C ALA A 36 2.62 0.47 0.11
N HIS A 37 3.34 0.54 1.22
CA HIS A 37 2.75 0.63 2.56
C HIS A 37 1.78 1.81 2.69
N LEU A 38 2.22 3.02 2.32
CA LEU A 38 1.38 4.21 2.41
C LEU A 38 0.16 4.12 1.49
N ALA A 39 0.32 3.62 0.27
CA ALA A 39 -0.79 3.37 -0.66
C ALA A 39 -1.78 2.34 -0.10
N ALA A 40 -1.31 1.29 0.55
CA ALA A 40 -2.16 0.31 1.23
C ALA A 40 -2.93 0.93 2.41
N MET A 41 -2.29 1.80 3.21
CA MET A 41 -2.98 2.55 4.26
C MET A 41 -4.07 3.50 3.72
N VAL A 42 -3.87 4.05 2.51
CA VAL A 42 -4.85 4.88 1.80
C VAL A 42 -6.06 4.04 1.36
N LEU A 43 -5.86 2.81 0.87
CA LEU A 43 -6.96 1.89 0.54
C LEU A 43 -7.83 1.56 1.75
N SER A 44 -7.20 1.35 2.91
CA SER A 44 -7.88 1.05 4.18
C SER A 44 -8.47 2.27 4.90
N THR A 45 -8.48 3.45 4.28
CA THR A 45 -8.92 4.68 4.93
C THR A 45 -10.44 4.81 4.93
N ASP A 46 -11.03 5.10 6.09
CA ASP A 46 -12.39 5.62 6.16
C ASP A 46 -12.41 7.08 5.69
N TRP A 47 -12.78 7.28 4.43
CA TRP A 47 -12.79 8.60 3.81
C TRP A 47 -13.90 9.52 4.32
N THR A 48 -14.89 8.98 5.04
CA THR A 48 -15.95 9.79 5.65
C THR A 48 -15.38 10.75 6.69
N GLU A 49 -14.30 10.37 7.40
CA GLU A 49 -13.57 11.23 8.34
C GLU A 49 -12.95 12.46 7.67
N TYR A 50 -12.71 12.40 6.36
CA TYR A 50 -12.08 13.47 5.57
C TYR A 50 -13.13 14.29 4.78
N GLY A 51 -14.40 13.89 4.82
CA GLY A 51 -15.50 14.50 4.08
C GLY A 51 -15.32 14.41 2.56
N VAL A 52 -14.74 13.31 2.07
CA VAL A 52 -14.57 13.02 0.64
C VAL A 52 -14.87 11.56 0.35
N THR A 53 -15.10 11.24 -0.92
CA THR A 53 -15.18 9.85 -1.39
C THR A 53 -14.30 9.74 -2.63
N PRO A 54 -12.98 9.47 -2.49
CA PRO A 54 -12.11 9.31 -3.64
C PRO A 54 -12.56 8.11 -4.47
N ASP A 55 -12.65 8.31 -5.78
CA ASP A 55 -12.93 7.25 -6.75
C ASP A 55 -11.64 6.51 -7.10
N ILE A 56 -11.19 5.63 -6.19
CA ILE A 56 -9.96 4.84 -6.38
C ILE A 56 -10.25 3.69 -7.34
N LYS A 57 -9.64 3.74 -8.52
CA LYS A 57 -9.84 2.78 -9.62
C LYS A 57 -8.93 1.56 -9.56
N GLY A 58 -7.80 1.68 -8.85
CA GLY A 58 -6.86 0.60 -8.69
C GLY A 58 -5.65 1.00 -7.87
N ALA A 59 -4.90 0.00 -7.44
CA ALA A 59 -3.66 0.18 -6.71
C ALA A 59 -2.58 -0.79 -7.19
N VAL A 60 -1.37 -0.28 -7.40
CA VAL A 60 -0.18 -1.07 -7.71
C VAL A 60 0.78 -0.96 -6.54
N LEU A 61 0.94 -2.06 -5.81
CA LEU A 61 1.71 -2.15 -4.58
C LEU A 61 2.93 -3.04 -4.84
N VAL A 62 4.09 -2.42 -5.00
CA VAL A 62 5.32 -3.11 -5.42
C VAL A 62 6.26 -3.28 -4.23
N SER A 63 6.66 -4.51 -3.94
CA SER A 63 7.62 -4.88 -2.89
C SER A 63 7.33 -4.19 -1.55
N GLY A 64 6.06 -4.20 -1.15
CA GLY A 64 5.57 -3.44 0.00
C GLY A 64 5.76 -4.13 1.35
N VAL A 65 5.66 -3.34 2.41
CA VAL A 65 5.55 -3.83 3.79
C VAL A 65 4.14 -3.57 4.30
N TYR A 66 3.50 -4.61 4.83
CA TYR A 66 2.09 -4.63 5.24
C TYR A 66 1.92 -4.97 6.73
N ASP A 67 2.94 -5.53 7.36
CA ASP A 67 3.08 -5.64 8.81
C ASP A 67 4.39 -4.97 9.25
N LEU A 68 4.26 -3.94 10.08
CA LEU A 68 5.38 -3.15 10.61
C LEU A 68 5.95 -3.73 11.91
N GLU A 69 5.32 -4.73 12.54
CA GLU A 69 5.85 -5.30 13.80
C GLU A 69 7.30 -5.81 13.67
N PRO A 70 7.69 -6.54 12.60
CA PRO A 70 9.08 -6.97 12.42
C PRO A 70 10.09 -5.82 12.35
N ILE A 71 9.69 -4.65 11.82
CA ILE A 71 10.58 -3.49 11.67
C ILE A 71 11.07 -2.98 13.02
N LEU A 72 10.28 -3.13 14.09
CA LEU A 72 10.63 -2.70 15.45
C LEU A 72 11.96 -3.28 15.95
N HIS A 73 12.37 -4.41 15.38
CA HIS A 73 13.57 -5.16 15.75
C HIS A 73 14.73 -4.96 14.76
N THR A 74 14.65 -3.94 13.90
CA THR A 74 15.65 -3.64 12.87
C THR A 74 16.15 -2.20 13.00
N TYR A 75 17.31 -1.90 12.40
CA TYR A 75 17.88 -0.54 12.34
C TYR A 75 16.95 0.48 11.68
N VAL A 76 15.98 0.05 10.87
CA VAL A 76 15.00 0.94 10.23
C VAL A 76 14.17 1.68 11.30
N ASN A 77 13.92 1.04 12.45
CA ASN A 77 13.17 1.67 13.53
C ASN A 77 13.98 2.76 14.26
N ASP A 78 15.30 2.80 14.12
CA ASP A 78 16.13 3.86 14.71
C ASP A 78 15.78 5.24 14.14
N ALA A 79 15.27 5.30 12.91
CA ALA A 79 14.79 6.53 12.29
C ALA A 79 13.29 6.79 12.51
N LEU A 80 12.48 5.72 12.60
CA LEU A 80 11.02 5.84 12.68
C LEU A 80 10.50 6.01 14.11
N TYR A 81 11.29 5.55 15.10
CA TYR A 81 10.96 5.55 16.53
C TYR A 81 9.53 5.05 16.79
N MET A 82 9.18 3.91 16.20
CA MET A 82 7.87 3.31 16.37
C MET A 82 7.82 2.53 17.69
N SER A 83 6.71 2.71 18.41
CA SER A 83 6.29 1.76 19.44
C SER A 83 5.51 0.60 18.80
N ARG A 84 5.28 -0.46 19.57
CA ARG A 84 4.44 -1.60 19.13
C ARG A 84 3.05 -1.13 18.70
N GLU A 85 2.46 -0.20 19.44
CA GLU A 85 1.14 0.35 19.15
C GLU A 85 1.15 1.21 17.87
N VAL A 86 2.27 1.88 17.58
CA VAL A 86 2.45 2.64 16.32
C VAL A 86 2.55 1.68 15.16
N ALA A 87 3.35 0.61 15.27
CA ALA A 87 3.48 -0.40 14.23
C ALA A 87 2.11 -1.04 13.94
N GLN A 88 1.42 -1.54 14.95
CA GLN A 88 0.14 -2.23 14.80
C GLN A 88 -0.92 -1.39 14.08
N ARG A 89 -1.16 -0.15 14.51
CA ARG A 89 -2.18 0.71 13.87
C ARG A 89 -1.78 1.21 12.49
N ASN A 90 -0.49 1.11 12.15
CA ASN A 90 0.01 1.46 10.82
C ASN A 90 0.44 0.21 10.04
N SER A 91 0.02 -1.00 10.42
CA SER A 91 0.21 -2.21 9.61
C SER A 91 -1.01 -2.37 8.68
N PRO A 92 -0.91 -2.16 7.36
CA PRO A 92 -2.02 -2.37 6.43
C PRO A 92 -2.73 -3.70 6.59
N MET A 93 -1.99 -4.78 6.93
CA MET A 93 -2.51 -6.11 7.20
C MET A 93 -3.61 -6.11 8.28
N LEU A 94 -3.49 -5.23 9.28
CA LEU A 94 -4.41 -5.13 10.41
C LEU A 94 -5.53 -4.11 10.16
N CYS A 95 -5.54 -3.44 9.00
CA CYS A 95 -6.51 -2.42 8.63
C CYS A 95 -7.41 -2.83 7.45
N ILE A 96 -7.37 -4.10 7.03
CA ILE A 96 -8.18 -4.56 5.90
C ILE A 96 -9.67 -4.49 6.27
N THR A 97 -10.43 -3.78 5.46
CA THR A 97 -11.89 -3.73 5.54
C THR A 97 -12.52 -4.56 4.41
N PRO A 98 -13.73 -5.12 4.61
CA PRO A 98 -14.44 -5.80 3.54
C PRO A 98 -14.67 -4.88 2.33
N ALA A 99 -14.54 -5.43 1.12
CA ALA A 99 -14.76 -4.66 -0.09
C ALA A 99 -16.20 -4.15 -0.17
N ALA A 100 -16.38 -2.82 -0.20
CA ALA A 100 -17.66 -2.21 -0.54
C ALA A 100 -17.96 -2.37 -2.03
N PRO A 101 -19.24 -2.25 -2.48
CA PRO A 101 -19.58 -2.37 -3.91
C PRO A 101 -18.80 -1.41 -4.83
N ALA A 102 -18.47 -0.21 -4.34
CA ALA A 102 -17.62 0.73 -5.06
C ALA A 102 -16.14 0.28 -5.12
N ALA A 103 -15.65 -0.41 -4.09
CA ALA A 103 -14.32 -1.00 -4.05
C ALA A 103 -14.21 -2.27 -4.92
N ALA A 104 -15.32 -2.93 -5.26
CA ALA A 104 -15.31 -4.06 -6.20
C ALA A 104 -14.86 -3.67 -7.62
N ALA A 105 -14.91 -2.38 -7.96
CA ALA A 105 -14.34 -1.84 -9.20
C ALA A 105 -12.84 -1.49 -9.07
N CYS A 106 -12.26 -1.54 -7.87
CA CYS A 106 -10.85 -1.28 -7.62
C CYS A 106 -10.04 -2.57 -7.76
N GLU A 107 -9.13 -2.62 -8.73
CA GLU A 107 -8.20 -3.73 -8.88
C GLU A 107 -6.89 -3.45 -8.12
N VAL A 108 -6.51 -4.37 -7.23
CA VAL A 108 -5.25 -4.29 -6.47
C VAL A 108 -4.23 -5.26 -7.05
N LEU A 109 -3.15 -4.73 -7.61
CA LEU A 109 -1.98 -5.50 -7.99
C LEU A 109 -0.97 -5.45 -6.84
N VAL A 110 -0.67 -6.61 -6.26
CA VAL A 110 0.45 -6.77 -5.32
C VAL A 110 1.59 -7.44 -6.09
N ALA A 111 2.68 -6.72 -6.32
CA ALA A 111 3.85 -7.22 -7.02
C ALA A 111 5.02 -7.35 -6.05
N VAL A 112 5.85 -8.38 -6.21
CA VAL A 112 7.07 -8.58 -5.43
C VAL A 112 8.19 -9.13 -6.31
N ALA A 113 9.43 -8.75 -6.03
CA ALA A 113 10.58 -9.20 -6.81
C ALA A 113 11.03 -10.59 -6.36
N GLN A 114 11.46 -11.44 -7.28
CA GLN A 114 11.99 -12.76 -6.97
C GLN A 114 13.17 -12.70 -5.98
N HIS A 115 14.04 -11.70 -6.15
CA HIS A 115 15.22 -11.50 -5.31
C HIS A 115 14.99 -10.55 -4.13
N ASP A 116 13.73 -10.21 -3.82
CA ASP A 116 13.39 -9.56 -2.55
C ASP A 116 13.72 -10.45 -1.36
N SER A 117 13.86 -9.82 -0.19
CA SER A 117 14.01 -10.56 1.06
C SER A 117 12.82 -11.50 1.27
N PRO A 118 13.02 -12.64 1.99
CA PRO A 118 11.92 -13.55 2.31
C PRO A 118 10.74 -12.86 2.99
N GLU A 119 10.99 -11.80 3.76
CA GLU A 119 9.96 -11.05 4.48
C GLU A 119 9.09 -10.21 3.55
N PHE A 120 9.66 -9.51 2.56
CA PHE A 120 8.87 -8.79 1.55
C PHE A 120 7.97 -9.75 0.75
N ARG A 121 8.50 -10.92 0.39
CA ARG A 121 7.75 -11.97 -0.32
C ARG A 121 6.63 -12.55 0.53
N ARG A 122 6.93 -12.91 1.78
CA ARG A 122 5.93 -13.41 2.75
C ARG A 122 4.80 -12.40 2.93
N GLN A 123 5.13 -11.15 3.26
CA GLN A 123 4.12 -10.14 3.51
C GLN A 123 3.28 -9.82 2.26
N SER A 124 3.88 -9.78 1.07
CA SER A 124 3.15 -9.56 -0.19
C SER A 124 2.15 -10.68 -0.46
N GLN A 125 2.55 -11.94 -0.24
CA GLN A 125 1.67 -13.10 -0.39
C GLN A 125 0.52 -13.07 0.62
N GLU A 126 0.83 -12.87 1.91
CA GLU A 126 -0.16 -12.83 2.98
C GLU A 126 -1.14 -11.68 2.80
N TYR A 127 -0.67 -10.49 2.43
CA TYR A 127 -1.52 -9.32 2.27
C TYR A 127 -2.45 -9.47 1.07
N GLY A 128 -1.92 -9.98 -0.05
CA GLY A 128 -2.74 -10.30 -1.22
C GLY A 128 -3.82 -11.35 -0.92
N GLN A 129 -3.49 -12.39 -0.14
CA GLN A 129 -4.46 -13.40 0.30
C GLN A 129 -5.52 -12.81 1.25
N ALA A 130 -5.12 -11.99 2.21
CA ALA A 130 -6.03 -11.37 3.16
C ALA A 130 -7.00 -10.40 2.47
N LEU A 131 -6.53 -9.61 1.49
CA LEU A 131 -7.38 -8.76 0.67
C LEU A 131 -8.41 -9.58 -0.14
N ARG A 132 -7.99 -10.69 -0.77
CA ARG A 132 -8.93 -11.59 -1.47
C ARG A 132 -9.98 -12.16 -0.53
N ALA A 133 -9.57 -12.59 0.66
CA ALA A 133 -10.49 -13.11 1.67
C ALA A 133 -11.50 -12.06 2.14
N ALA A 134 -11.12 -10.78 2.13
CA ALA A 134 -11.99 -9.64 2.40
C ALA A 134 -12.85 -9.20 1.18
N GLY A 135 -12.78 -9.92 0.05
CA GLY A 135 -13.62 -9.70 -1.13
C GLY A 135 -13.06 -8.70 -2.15
N TRP A 136 -11.80 -8.28 -2.03
CA TRP A 136 -11.17 -7.38 -3.00
C TRP A 136 -10.76 -8.13 -4.28
N SER A 137 -10.77 -7.43 -5.42
CA SER A 137 -10.16 -7.92 -6.65
C SER A 137 -8.65 -7.76 -6.57
N VAL A 138 -7.90 -8.87 -6.50
CA VAL A 138 -6.45 -8.84 -6.27
C VAL A 138 -5.70 -9.75 -7.22
N THR A 139 -4.71 -9.18 -7.90
CA THR A 139 -3.70 -9.90 -8.65
C THR A 139 -2.40 -9.92 -7.83
N LEU A 140 -1.79 -11.10 -7.68
CA LEU A 140 -0.50 -11.25 -7.01
C LEU A 140 0.53 -11.64 -8.09
N LEU A 141 1.61 -10.87 -8.19
CA LEU A 141 2.64 -11.04 -9.20
C LEU A 141 4.01 -11.22 -8.53
N ASP A 142 4.66 -12.35 -8.80
CA ASP A 142 6.04 -12.61 -8.42
C ASP A 142 6.91 -12.42 -9.67
N LEU A 143 7.69 -11.34 -9.72
CA LEU A 143 8.46 -10.94 -10.89
C LEU A 143 9.84 -11.61 -10.89
N ALA A 144 10.05 -12.46 -11.89
CA ALA A 144 11.29 -13.21 -12.06
C ALA A 144 12.46 -12.31 -12.52
N GLY A 145 13.66 -12.61 -12.05
CA GLY A 145 14.89 -11.99 -12.53
C GLY A 145 15.10 -10.52 -12.15
N VAL A 146 14.29 -9.98 -11.22
CA VAL A 146 14.44 -8.63 -10.68
C VAL A 146 14.68 -8.68 -9.18
N ASP A 147 15.33 -7.63 -8.66
CA ASP A 147 15.46 -7.34 -7.24
C ASP A 147 14.57 -6.16 -6.81
N HIS A 148 14.68 -5.80 -5.53
CA HIS A 148 13.87 -4.76 -4.89
C HIS A 148 13.92 -3.40 -5.60
N PHE A 149 14.99 -3.08 -6.32
CA PHE A 149 15.16 -1.80 -7.00
C PHE A 149 14.86 -1.93 -8.51
N ASP A 150 15.41 -2.97 -9.13
CA ASP A 150 15.21 -3.30 -10.55
C ASP A 150 13.72 -3.36 -10.94
N ILE A 151 12.88 -3.85 -10.03
CA ILE A 151 11.44 -4.03 -10.23
C ILE A 151 10.70 -2.72 -10.60
N ILE A 152 11.22 -1.57 -10.16
CA ILE A 152 10.70 -0.25 -10.54
C ILE A 152 11.52 0.39 -11.65
N GLU A 153 12.85 0.27 -11.61
CA GLU A 153 13.73 0.93 -12.59
C GLU A 153 13.42 0.47 -14.03
N LYS A 154 13.16 -0.84 -14.20
CA LYS A 154 12.83 -1.42 -15.51
C LYS A 154 11.46 -1.00 -16.04
N LEU A 155 10.53 -0.52 -15.20
CA LEU A 155 9.24 0.01 -15.68
C LEU A 155 9.39 1.26 -16.57
N SER A 156 10.53 1.93 -16.50
CA SER A 156 10.84 3.08 -17.36
C SER A 156 11.40 2.70 -18.73
N GLU A 157 11.73 1.42 -18.94
CA GLU A 157 12.29 0.91 -20.19
C GLU A 157 11.15 0.47 -21.13
N GLU A 158 11.10 1.01 -22.35
CA GLU A 158 10.09 0.63 -23.35
C GLU A 158 10.17 -0.85 -23.78
N SER A 159 11.30 -1.51 -23.50
CA SER A 159 11.58 -2.91 -23.86
C SER A 159 11.26 -3.92 -22.74
N TYR A 160 10.73 -3.46 -21.61
CA TYR A 160 10.40 -4.29 -20.45
C TYR A 160 9.00 -4.93 -20.55
#